data_AF-A0ABD0NYY5-F1
#
_entry.id   AF-A0ABD0NYY5-F1
#
_cell.length_a   1.000
_cell.length_b   1.000
_cell.length_c   1.000
_cell.angle_alpha   90.00
_cell.angle_beta   90.00
_cell.angle_gamma   90.00
#
_symmetry.space_group_name_H-M   'P 1'
#
loop_
_entity.id
_entity.type
_entity.pdbx_description
1 polymer ?
#
loop_
_entity_poly.entity_id
_entity_poly.type
_entity_poly.pdbx_seq_one_letter_code
_entity_poly.pdbx_strand_id
1 'polypeptide(L)' 'EGCAALASALRSNPSHLRELDLSLNKLEASGLNLLSDLLKDPHCNLEILR' A
#
# COMPACT_ATOMS: atom_id res chain seq x y z
N GLU A 1 -5.07 1.49 11.87
CA GLU A 1 -3.65 1.90 12.05
C GLU A 1 -2.68 1.19 11.10
N GLY A 2 -2.73 -0.14 10.94
CA GLY A 2 -1.76 -0.89 10.12
C GLY A 2 -1.58 -0.41 8.67
N CYS A 3 -2.67 -0.22 7.91
CA CYS A 3 -2.59 0.25 6.52
C CYS A 3 -1.96 1.65 6.39
N ALA A 4 -2.28 2.56 7.33
CA ALA A 4 -1.73 3.91 7.33
C ALA A 4 -0.22 3.90 7.62
N ALA A 5 0.22 3.07 8.58
CA ALA A 5 1.64 2.89 8.88
C ALA A 5 2.40 2.27 7.69
N LEU A 6 1.84 1.21 7.10
CA LEU A 6 2.41 0.57 5.91
C LEU A 6 2.53 1.56 4.75
N ALA A 7 1.49 2.37 4.54
CA ALA A 7 1.49 3.36 3.50
C ALA A 7 2.53 4.46 3.69
N SER A 8 2.68 4.95 4.93
CA SER A 8 3.71 5.92 5.28
C SER A 8 5.11 5.35 5.04
N ALA A 9 5.33 4.07 5.40
CA ALA A 9 6.60 3.39 5.15
C ALA A 9 6.92 3.28 3.65
N LEU A 10 5.93 2.92 2.83
CA LEU A 10 6.09 2.78 1.38
C LEU A 10 6.39 4.12 0.67
N ARG A 11 5.85 5.23 1.17
CA ARG A 11 6.14 6.58 0.63
C ARG A 11 7.48 7.13 1.12
N SER A 12 7.81 6.95 2.39
CA SER A 12 9.04 7.46 3.01
C SER A 12 10.28 6.72 2.54
N ASN A 13 10.12 5.43 2.24
CA ASN A 13 11.15 4.59 1.63
C ASN A 13 10.59 3.99 0.35
N PRO A 14 10.76 4.67 -0.81
CA PRO A 14 10.35 4.17 -2.12
C PRO A 14 11.00 2.82 -2.40
N SER A 15 10.31 1.76 -1.99
CA SER A 15 10.85 0.42 -2.09
C SER A 15 10.84 -0.04 -3.55
N HIS A 16 11.65 -1.02 -3.90
CA HIS A 16 11.52 -1.74 -5.17
C HIS A 16 10.35 -2.72 -5.19
N LEU A 17 9.47 -2.67 -4.19
CA LEU A 17 8.30 -3.54 -4.10
C LEU A 17 7.28 -3.12 -5.15
N ARG A 18 7.04 -4.03 -6.12
CA ARG A 18 6.05 -3.84 -7.18
C ARG A 18 4.73 -4.56 -6.91
N GLU A 19 4.75 -5.55 -6.04
CA GLU A 19 3.57 -6.36 -5.70
C GLU A 19 3.46 -6.53 -4.19
N LEU A 20 2.26 -6.31 -3.68
CA LEU A 20 1.89 -6.48 -2.28
C LEU A 20 0.59 -7.29 -2.21
N ASP A 21 0.65 -8.48 -1.62
CA ASP A 21 -0.51 -9.33 -1.37
C ASP A 21 -0.88 -9.27 0.11
N LEU A 22 -2.10 -8.80 0.37
CA LEU A 22 -2.73 -8.71 1.67
C LEU A 22 -4.04 -9.51 1.71
N SER A 23 -4.32 -10.38 0.74
CA SER A 23 -5.57 -11.15 0.62
C SER A 23 -5.91 -11.99 1.86
N LEU A 24 -4.88 -12.41 2.62
CA LEU A 24 -5.04 -13.16 3.88
C LEU A 24 -5.22 -12.26 5.12
N ASN A 25 -5.32 -10.94 4.94
CA ASN A 25 -5.53 -9.99 6.03
C ASN A 25 -6.97 -9.49 6.03
N LYS A 26 -7.54 -9.33 7.23
CA LYS A 26 -8.84 -8.68 7.39
C LYS A 26 -8.66 -7.17 7.36
N LEU A 27 -8.71 -6.60 6.16
CA LEU A 27 -8.58 -5.16 5.95
C LEU A 27 -9.96 -4.48 5.96
N GLU A 28 -10.04 -3.33 6.62
CA GLU A 28 -11.20 -2.44 6.48
C GLU A 28 -11.15 -1.71 5.13
N ALA A 29 -12.32 -1.35 4.59
CA ALA A 29 -12.42 -0.61 3.33
C ALA A 29 -11.63 0.72 3.34
N SER A 30 -11.55 1.37 4.50
CA SER A 30 -10.75 2.59 4.71
C SER A 30 -9.25 2.34 4.48
N GLY A 31 -8.74 1.20 4.95
CA GLY A 31 -7.35 0.77 4.74
C GLY A 31 -7.05 0.41 3.29
N LEU A 32 -7.99 -0.26 2.61
CA LEU A 32 -7.88 -0.59 1.19
C LEU A 32 -7.84 0.66 0.32
N ASN A 33 -8.68 1.65 0.59
CA ASN A 33 -8.67 2.93 -0.14
C ASN A 33 -7.31 3.62 -0.01
N LEU A 34 -6.76 3.67 1.20
CA LEU A 34 -5.48 4.32 1.48
C LEU A 34 -4.31 3.63 0.75
N LEU A 35 -4.30 2.30 0.68
CA LEU A 35 -3.32 1.53 -0.08
C LEU A 35 -3.55 1.61 -1.60
N SER A 36 -4.80 1.77 -2.05
CA SER A 36 -5.12 1.97 -3.46
C SER A 36 -4.67 3.34 -3.97
N ASP A 37 -4.71 4.37 -3.13
CA ASP A 37 -4.17 5.70 -3.45
C ASP A 37 -2.63 5.68 -3.59
N LEU A 38 -1.97 4.70 -2.99
CA LEU A 38 -0.53 4.47 -3.13
C LEU A 38 -0.14 3.97 -4.53
N LEU A 39 -0.98 3.17 -5.18
CA LEU A 39 -0.77 2.74 -6.57
C LEU A 39 -0.78 3.92 -7.56
N LYS A 40 -1.37 5.05 -7.16
CA LYS A 40 -1.41 6.28 -7.96
C LYS A 40 -0.31 7.27 -7.57
N ASP A 41 0.46 6.97 -6.52
CA ASP A 41 1.51 7.85 -6.05
C ASP A 41 2.75 7.69 -6.95
N PRO A 42 3.22 8.74 -7.64
CA PRO A 42 4.42 8.67 -8.48
C PRO A 42 5.70 8.39 -7.69
N HIS A 43 5.69 8.56 -6.38
CA HIS A 43 6.82 8.25 -5.50
C HIS A 43 6.79 6.80 -4.98
N CYS A 44 5.75 6.03 -5.32
CA CYS A 44 5.66 4.63 -4.99
C CYS A 44 5.82 3.77 -6.25
N ASN A 45 6.58 2.67 -6.12
CA ASN A 45 6.79 1.71 -7.21
C ASN A 45 5.80 0.54 -7.16
N LEU A 46 4.81 0.59 -6.27
CA LEU A 46 3.83 -0.47 -6.13
C LEU A 46 2.88 -0.44 -7.33
N GLU A 47 2.75 -1.57 -8.00
CA GLU A 47 1.92 -1.72 -9.21
C GLU A 47 0.74 -2.66 -8.98
N ILE A 48 0.93 -3.67 -8.12
CA ILE A 48 -0.06 -4.68 -7.83
C ILE A 48 -0.36 -4.70 -6.34
N LEU A 49 -1.65 -4.61 -6.02
CA LEU A 49 -2.20 -4.84 -4.69
C LEU A 49 -3.21 -5.99 -4.78
N ARG A 50 -3.02 -7.04 -3.99
CA ARG A 50 -3.89 -8.24 -3.94
C ARG A 50 -4.48 -8.45 -2.56
#